data_AF-A0A1Y4IJ37-F1
#
_entry.id   AF-A0A1Y4IJ37-F1
#
_cell.length_a   1.000
_cell.length_b   1.000
_cell.length_c   1.000
_cell.angle_alpha   90.00
_cell.angle_beta   90.00
_cell.angle_gamma   90.00
#
_symmetry.space_group_name_H-M   'P 1'
#
loop_
_entity.id
_entity.type
_entity.pdbx_description
1 polymer ?
#
loop_
_entity_poly.entity_id
_entity_poly.type
_entity_poly.pdbx_seq_one_letter_code
_entity_poly.pdbx_strand_id
1 'polypeptide(L)'
;MPGSSKIANIPEDSILAYGKLRSLFGEPVYETKNMEDQYLYSLRGQDEKGQEVFIYAYSGPSGPAIGGLNDRDSLEAAEQLIELIKNAAPADYDYTGYYTDFFLKIHEGIKDGIPFCKETPVDPKEIEF
;
A
#
# COMPACT_ATOMS: atom_id res chain seq x y z
N MET A 1 -8.13 11.23 7.25
CA MET A 1 -8.02 10.72 8.64
C MET A 1 -7.18 11.69 9.45
N PRO A 2 -7.61 12.14 10.64
CA PRO A 2 -6.78 12.99 11.49
C PRO A 2 -5.70 12.12 12.16
N GLY A 3 -4.42 12.35 11.83
CA GLY A 3 -3.30 11.89 12.67
C GLY A 3 -2.26 10.92 12.08
N SER A 4 -2.29 10.53 10.80
CA SER A 4 -1.23 9.67 10.24
C SER A 4 -0.41 10.44 9.20
N SER A 5 0.51 11.29 9.66
CA SER A 5 1.54 11.82 8.78
C SER A 5 2.33 10.64 8.20
N LYS A 6 2.78 10.77 6.96
CA LYS A 6 3.76 9.85 6.39
C LYS A 6 5.00 9.86 7.28
N ILE A 7 5.35 8.70 7.85
CA ILE A 7 6.53 8.53 8.71
C ILE A 7 7.64 7.75 8.02
N ALA A 8 7.31 6.89 7.04
CA ALA A 8 8.29 6.18 6.25
C ALA A 8 7.78 5.88 4.82
N ASN A 9 8.72 5.69 3.89
CA ASN A 9 8.44 5.02 2.62
C ASN A 9 8.59 3.51 2.80
N ILE A 10 7.80 2.72 2.06
CA ILE A 10 8.08 1.30 1.90
C ILE A 10 9.09 1.18 0.75
N PRO A 11 10.33 0.73 0.99
CA PRO A 11 11.41 0.73 -0.02
C PRO A 11 11.31 -0.51 -0.93
N GLU A 12 10.14 -0.73 -1.51
CA GLU A 12 9.81 -1.83 -2.42
C GLU A 12 9.12 -1.27 -3.66
N ASP A 13 9.19 -1.99 -4.77
CA ASP A 13 8.35 -1.72 -5.93
C ASP A 13 6.87 -1.72 -5.52
N SER A 14 6.05 -0.80 -6.03
CA SER A 14 4.66 -0.63 -5.61
C SER A 14 3.83 -1.90 -5.76
N ILE A 15 4.04 -2.67 -6.83
CA ILE A 15 3.30 -3.90 -7.12
C ILE A 15 3.72 -4.98 -6.13
N LEU A 16 5.02 -5.13 -5.89
CA LEU A 16 5.55 -6.07 -4.91
C LEU A 16 5.12 -5.70 -3.48
N ALA A 17 5.18 -4.43 -3.10
CA ALA A 17 4.75 -3.95 -1.79
C ALA A 17 3.29 -4.34 -1.53
N TYR A 18 2.40 -4.14 -2.50
CA TYR A 18 0.99 -4.48 -2.33
C TYR A 18 0.75 -5.98 -2.24
N GLY A 19 1.38 -6.78 -3.11
CA GLY A 19 1.30 -8.24 -3.05
C GLY A 19 1.86 -8.82 -1.74
N LYS A 20 2.94 -8.25 -1.20
CA LYS A 20 3.52 -8.67 0.08
C LYS A 20 2.63 -8.28 1.27
N LEU A 21 2.01 -7.10 1.24
CA LEU A 21 1.00 -6.72 2.24
C LEU A 21 -0.21 -7.66 2.21
N ARG A 22 -0.70 -8.02 1.01
CA ARG A 22 -1.78 -8.99 0.83
C ARG A 22 -1.42 -10.37 1.40
N SER A 23 -0.18 -10.82 1.17
CA SER A 23 0.34 -12.08 1.72
C SER A 23 0.40 -12.09 3.25
N LEU A 24 0.83 -10.97 3.85
CA LEU A 24 0.99 -10.84 5.31
C LEU A 24 -0.33 -10.63 6.05
N PHE A 25 -1.24 -9.83 5.49
CA PHE A 25 -2.38 -9.27 6.21
C PHE A 25 -3.74 -9.54 5.56
N GLY A 26 -3.79 -10.15 4.37
CA GLY A 26 -5.03 -10.35 3.62
C GLY A 26 -5.48 -9.09 2.89
N GLU A 27 -6.79 -8.88 2.77
CA GLU A 27 -7.34 -7.70 2.08
C GLU A 27 -7.14 -6.42 2.89
N PRO A 28 -6.92 -5.26 2.23
CA PRO A 28 -6.86 -3.97 2.90
C PRO A 28 -8.21 -3.58 3.51
N VAL A 29 -8.22 -2.56 4.37
CA VAL A 29 -9.43 -1.91 4.89
C VAL A 29 -10.29 -1.38 3.74
N TYR A 30 -9.64 -0.84 2.71
CA TYR A 30 -10.24 -0.54 1.42
C TYR A 30 -9.20 -0.66 0.30
N GLU A 31 -9.70 -0.91 -0.91
CA GLU A 31 -9.00 -0.76 -2.18
C GLU A 31 -9.87 0.14 -3.06
N THR A 32 -9.30 1.18 -3.65
CA THR A 32 -10.00 2.08 -4.57
C THR A 32 -9.42 1.95 -5.97
N LYS A 33 -10.10 2.52 -6.96
CA LYS A 33 -9.58 2.61 -8.34
C LYS A 33 -8.74 3.86 -8.57
N ASN A 34 -8.63 4.76 -7.60
CA ASN A 34 -7.77 5.93 -7.70
C ASN A 34 -6.34 5.51 -7.38
N MET A 35 -5.42 5.60 -8.35
CA MET A 35 -4.00 5.26 -8.12
C MET A 35 -3.31 6.19 -7.11
N GLU A 36 -3.89 7.35 -6.84
CA GLU A 36 -3.41 8.27 -5.80
C GLU A 36 -3.96 7.97 -4.39
N ASP A 37 -4.85 6.98 -4.26
CA ASP A 37 -5.40 6.48 -3.00
C ASP A 37 -5.78 4.99 -3.15
N GLN A 38 -4.79 4.17 -3.52
CA GLN A 38 -5.03 2.82 -4.04
C GLN A 38 -5.56 1.87 -2.96
N TYR A 39 -4.96 1.88 -1.77
CA TYR A 39 -5.35 1.00 -0.67
C TYR A 39 -4.92 1.54 0.69
N LEU A 40 -5.51 1.00 1.76
CA LEU A 40 -5.12 1.25 3.15
C LEU A 40 -5.22 -0.01 4.00
N TYR A 41 -4.16 -0.34 4.73
CA TYR A 41 -4.17 -1.25 5.87
C TYR A 41 -4.12 -0.44 7.17
N SER A 42 -4.93 -0.83 8.15
CA SER A 42 -4.87 -0.34 9.52
C SER A 42 -4.29 -1.45 10.39
N LEU A 43 -3.07 -1.25 10.89
CA LEU A 43 -2.28 -2.28 11.53
C LEU A 43 -2.05 -1.94 13.01
N ARG A 44 -2.20 -2.95 13.86
CA ARG A 44 -1.93 -2.86 15.29
C ARG A 44 -0.69 -3.67 15.63
N GLY A 45 0.39 -2.97 16.00
CA GLY A 45 1.56 -3.55 16.64
C GLY A 45 1.35 -3.64 18.15
N GLN A 46 1.99 -4.62 18.78
CA GLN A 46 1.99 -4.78 20.23
C GLN A 46 3.40 -5.20 20.68
N ASP A 47 3.92 -4.53 21.71
CA ASP A 47 5.20 -4.91 22.32
C ASP A 47 5.03 -6.05 23.36
N GLU A 48 6.15 -6.56 23.89
CA GLU A 48 6.15 -7.63 24.90
C GLU A 48 5.43 -7.25 26.21
N LYS A 49 5.25 -5.96 26.48
CA LYS A 49 4.57 -5.44 27.66
C LYS A 49 3.07 -5.20 27.41
N GLY A 50 2.60 -5.46 26.20
CA GLY A 50 1.23 -5.27 25.78
C GLY A 50 0.90 -3.83 25.34
N GLN A 51 1.88 -2.94 25.24
CA GLN A 51 1.68 -1.59 24.73
C GLN A 51 1.36 -1.66 23.23
N GLU A 52 0.24 -1.06 22.85
CA GLU A 52 -0.24 -1.05 21.47
C GLU A 52 0.24 0.19 20.73
N VAL A 53 0.58 0.01 19.46
CA VAL A 53 0.89 1.07 18.51
C VAL A 53 0.08 0.84 17.24
N PHE A 54 -0.52 1.90 16.71
CA PHE A 54 -1.31 1.85 15.48
C PHE A 54 -0.57 2.56 14.36
N ILE A 55 -0.30 1.82 13.29
CA ILE A 55 0.33 2.33 12.07
C ILE A 55 -0.50 1.94 10.85
N TYR A 56 -0.30 2.65 9.75
CA TYR A 56 -1.06 2.46 8.53
C TYR A 56 -0.12 2.16 7.37
N ALA A 57 -0.38 1.15 6.57
CA ALA A 57 0.32 0.94 5.30
C ALA A 57 -0.63 1.29 4.15
N TYR A 58 -0.24 2.24 3.30
CA TYR A 58 -1.12 2.76 2.24
C TYR A 58 -0.31 3.07 0.99
N SER A 59 -0.98 3.21 -0.14
CA SER A 59 -0.37 3.68 -1.39
C SER A 59 -1.08 4.95 -1.85
N GLY A 60 -0.32 6.05 -1.91
CA GLY A 60 -0.81 7.37 -2.28
C GLY A 60 -0.09 7.95 -3.51
N PRO A 61 -0.14 9.27 -3.76
CA PRO A 61 0.43 9.89 -4.97
C PRO A 61 1.95 9.66 -5.15
N SER A 62 2.65 9.37 -4.05
CA SER A 62 4.10 9.12 -4.03
C SER A 62 4.46 7.63 -3.90
N GLY A 63 3.49 6.74 -4.09
CA GLY A 63 3.64 5.30 -3.90
C GLY A 63 3.41 4.83 -2.45
N PRO A 64 3.84 3.59 -2.13
CA PRO A 64 3.56 2.94 -0.87
C PRO A 64 4.33 3.56 0.30
N ALA A 65 3.62 3.78 1.40
CA ALA A 65 4.11 4.47 2.57
C ALA A 65 3.51 3.93 3.87
N ILE A 66 4.18 4.27 4.97
CA ILE A 66 3.69 4.01 6.32
C ILE A 66 3.31 5.34 6.98
N GLY A 67 2.12 5.39 7.56
CA GLY A 67 1.58 6.50 8.33
C GLY A 67 1.53 6.19 9.83
N GLY A 68 1.70 7.21 10.68
CA GLY A 68 1.62 7.09 12.14
C GLY A 68 1.82 8.42 12.85
N LEU A 69 2.03 8.38 14.18
CA LEU A 69 2.09 9.56 15.06
C LEU A 69 3.46 10.28 15.05
N ASN A 70 4.44 9.79 14.28
CA ASN A 70 5.82 10.30 14.24
C ASN A 70 6.51 10.34 15.62
N ASP A 71 6.08 9.47 16.53
CA ASP A 71 6.74 9.20 17.81
C ASP A 71 7.68 7.99 17.68
N ARG A 72 8.45 7.73 18.74
CA ARG A 72 9.44 6.63 18.75
C ARG A 72 8.80 5.29 18.46
N ASP A 73 7.66 5.01 19.09
CA ASP A 73 7.01 3.70 18.99
C ASP A 73 6.42 3.47 17.59
N SER A 74 5.86 4.51 16.96
CA SER A 74 5.40 4.45 15.56
C SER A 74 6.56 4.24 14.58
N LEU A 75 7.70 4.89 14.81
CA LEU A 75 8.88 4.75 13.96
C LEU A 75 9.48 3.34 14.08
N GLU A 76 9.60 2.82 15.30
CA GLU A 76 10.08 1.46 15.55
C GLU A 76 9.13 0.41 14.93
N ALA A 77 7.81 0.59 15.07
CA ALA A 77 6.83 -0.28 14.43
C ALA A 77 6.90 -0.20 12.90
N ALA A 78 7.14 0.99 12.34
CA ALA A 78 7.31 1.17 10.90
C ALA A 78 8.56 0.44 10.37
N GLU A 79 9.69 0.50 11.10
CA GLU A 79 10.91 -0.23 10.74
C GLU A 79 10.68 -1.75 10.76
N GLN A 80 10.02 -2.28 11.78
CA GLN A 80 9.68 -3.70 11.86
C GLN A 80 8.72 -4.13 10.74
N LEU A 81 7.71 -3.30 10.44
CA LEU A 81 6.81 -3.57 9.32
C LEU A 81 7.53 -3.58 7.98
N ILE A 82 8.48 -2.66 7.75
CA ILE A 82 9.31 -2.65 6.53
C ILE A 82 10.09 -3.95 6.42
N GLU A 83 10.69 -4.44 7.51
CA GLU A 83 11.46 -5.68 7.49
C GLU A 83 10.56 -6.91 7.25
N LEU A 84 9.36 -6.94 7.84
CA LEU A 84 8.36 -7.97 7.55
C LEU A 84 7.97 -7.98 6.07
N ILE A 85 7.67 -6.80 5.51
CA ILE A 85 7.34 -6.65 4.09
C ILE A 85 8.51 -7.13 3.24
N LYS A 86 9.74 -6.70 3.48
CA LYS A 86 10.91 -7.11 2.67
C LYS A 86 11.06 -8.62 2.56
N ASN A 87 10.88 -9.33 3.67
CA ASN A 87 11.09 -10.77 3.77
C ASN A 87 9.88 -11.62 3.36
N ALA A 88 8.73 -11.02 3.10
CA ALA A 88 7.54 -11.74 2.66
C ALA A 88 7.62 -12.15 1.17
N ALA A 89 7.07 -13.31 0.86
CA ALA A 89 6.74 -13.66 -0.52
C ALA A 89 5.43 -12.93 -0.92
N PRO A 90 5.34 -12.32 -2.11
CA PRO A 90 4.13 -11.65 -2.53
C PRO A 90 3.01 -12.65 -2.83
N ALA A 91 1.76 -12.25 -2.54
CA ALA A 91 0.58 -12.92 -3.03
C ALA A 91 0.24 -12.44 -4.44
N ASP A 92 -0.29 -13.35 -5.26
CA ASP A 92 -0.86 -13.01 -6.56
C ASP A 92 -2.10 -12.14 -6.41
N TYR A 93 -2.25 -11.16 -7.29
CA TYR A 93 -3.42 -10.30 -7.38
C TYR A 93 -3.54 -9.70 -8.79
N ASP A 94 -4.75 -9.27 -9.15
CA ASP A 94 -5.05 -8.61 -10.42
C ASP A 94 -5.87 -7.36 -10.11
N TYR A 95 -5.33 -6.19 -10.47
CA TYR A 95 -5.88 -4.89 -10.08
C TYR A 95 -5.93 -3.92 -11.25
N THR A 96 -6.99 -3.13 -11.31
CA THR A 96 -7.17 -2.07 -12.29
C THR A 96 -7.48 -0.76 -11.60
N GLY A 97 -6.60 0.23 -11.78
CA GLY A 97 -6.75 1.59 -11.28
C GLY A 97 -6.57 2.63 -12.38
N TYR A 98 -6.73 3.90 -12.02
CA TYR A 98 -6.57 5.02 -12.95
C TYR A 98 -5.86 6.20 -12.30
N TYR A 99 -5.06 6.88 -13.12
CA TYR A 99 -4.61 8.24 -12.85
C TYR A 99 -5.50 9.21 -13.63
N THR A 100 -6.39 9.93 -12.93
CA THR A 100 -7.36 10.86 -13.53
C THR A 100 -6.66 11.98 -14.29
N ASP A 101 -5.62 12.55 -13.70
CA ASP A 101 -4.95 13.74 -14.21
C ASP A 101 -4.12 13.44 -15.46
N PHE A 102 -3.74 12.18 -15.65
CA PHE A 102 -3.01 11.70 -16.82
C PHE A 102 -3.89 10.96 -17.83
N PHE A 103 -5.19 10.76 -17.52
CA PHE A 103 -6.11 9.94 -18.30
C PHE A 103 -5.54 8.55 -18.62
N LEU A 104 -4.93 7.92 -17.62
CA LEU A 104 -4.30 6.60 -17.75
C LEU A 104 -5.06 5.56 -16.93
N LYS A 105 -5.34 4.42 -17.57
CA LYS A 105 -5.71 3.17 -16.91
C LYS A 105 -4.44 2.36 -16.66
N ILE A 106 -4.29 1.88 -15.44
CA ILE A 106 -3.24 0.97 -15.00
C ILE A 106 -3.86 -0.39 -14.75
N HIS A 107 -3.37 -1.42 -15.43
CA HIS A 107 -3.68 -2.82 -15.14
C HIS A 107 -2.40 -3.48 -14.63
N GLU A 108 -2.36 -3.77 -13.34
CA GLU A 108 -1.16 -4.27 -12.66
C GLU A 108 -1.51 -5.40 -11.71
N GLY A 109 -0.50 -6.15 -11.29
CA GLY A 109 -0.69 -7.26 -10.41
C GLY A 109 0.51 -8.18 -10.35
N ILE A 110 0.30 -9.33 -9.73
CA ILE A 110 1.27 -10.41 -9.64
C ILE A 110 0.58 -11.69 -10.09
N LYS A 111 1.24 -12.42 -11.00
CA LYS A 111 0.76 -13.70 -11.50
C LYS A 111 1.89 -14.72 -11.45
N ASP A 112 1.64 -15.84 -10.79
CA ASP A 112 2.62 -16.90 -10.54
C ASP A 112 3.92 -16.34 -9.93
N GLY A 113 3.79 -15.36 -9.03
CA GLY A 113 4.92 -14.67 -8.38
C GLY A 113 5.65 -13.65 -9.27
N ILE A 114 5.19 -13.39 -10.50
CA ILE A 114 5.81 -12.46 -11.45
C ILE A 114 4.97 -11.17 -11.51
N PRO A 115 5.53 -9.99 -11.18
CA PRO A 115 4.82 -8.72 -11.29
C PRO A 115 4.59 -8.33 -12.76
N PHE A 116 3.44 -7.73 -13.05
CA PHE A 116 3.10 -7.16 -14.35
C PHE A 116 2.47 -5.78 -14.19
N CYS A 117 2.67 -4.92 -15.18
CA CYS A 117 2.01 -3.62 -15.29
C CYS A 117 1.76 -3.30 -16.76
N LYS A 118 0.57 -2.78 -17.06
CA LYS A 118 0.19 -2.27 -18.36
C LYS A 118 -0.54 -0.96 -18.20
N GLU A 119 0.01 0.07 -18.80
CA GLU A 119 -0.61 1.38 -18.91
C GLU A 119 -1.39 1.48 -20.22
N THR A 120 -2.53 2.14 -20.19
CA THR A 120 -3.35 2.37 -21.38
C THR A 120 -4.02 3.75 -21.29
N PRO A 121 -3.79 4.66 -22.27
CA PRO A 121 -4.54 5.90 -22.35
C PRO A 121 -6.04 5.61 -22.49
N VAL A 122 -6.86 6.40 -21.81
CA VAL A 122 -8.32 6.30 -21.86
C VAL A 122 -8.96 7.65 -22.14
N ASP A 123 -10.18 7.65 -22.70
CA ASP A 123 -10.95 8.88 -22.85
C ASP A 123 -11.33 9.38 -21.44
N PRO A 124 -11.20 10.69 -21.14
CA PRO A 124 -11.61 11.25 -19.85
C PRO A 124 -13.04 10.87 -19.43
N LYS A 125 -13.94 10.63 -20.38
CA LYS A 125 -15.33 10.20 -20.13
C LYS A 125 -15.45 8.78 -19.57
N GLU A 126 -14.40 7.98 -19.65
CA GLU A 126 -14.36 6.61 -19.13
C GLU A 126 -13.87 6.55 -17.67
N ILE A 127 -13.44 7.69 -17.09
CA ILE A 127 -12.96 7.78 -15.71
C ILE A 127 -14.03 8.45 -14.86
N GLU A 128 -14.95 7.66 -14.32
CA GLU A 128 -15.93 8.09 -13.32
C GLU A 128 -15.76 7.24 -12.05
N PHE A 129 -15.63 7.91 -10.89
CA PHE A 129 -15.53 7.30 -9.56
C PHE A 129 -16.63 7.83 -8.64
#